data_AF-A0A2S1LY79-F1
#
_entry.id   AF-A0A2S1LY79-F1
#
_cell.length_a   1.000
_cell.length_b   1.000
_cell.length_c   1.000
_cell.angle_alpha   90.00
_cell.angle_beta   90.00
_cell.angle_gamma   90.00
#
_symmetry.space_group_name_H-M   'P 1'
#
loop_
_entity.id
_entity.type
_entity.pdbx_description
1 polymer ?
#
loop_
_entity_poly.entity_id
_entity_poly.type
_entity_poly.pdbx_seq_one_letter_code
_entity_poly.pdbx_strand_id
1 'polypeptide(L)'
;MLKLIILLSLFAACNLANTDIFDTPDTMLPLQHNQVDFSDNVISQAGKDWQNINGLRNQPLTSKIYKQEEVRFDLLEGSTSKCLDLVCLYFWKKCEITWMKIKAKDIMNEDRKILLELKDKLRYSYSVSPIKYNDLYNSYVMPLILFESLDEKFEVKSFKLTEHANLDFNNKRVLGGFMQGIPEVEKSTEEGYKNIYPYGILNSISPTGGDELISAFATLYNDGSWTPMKAEITIKHDNKETTYNILLSSKLFNEFMKAVIAKHPGLTTANTKFRIPVN
;
A
#
# COMPACT_ATOMS: atom_id res chain seq x y z
N MET A 1 13.27 11.31 65.19
CA MET A 1 14.33 12.09 64.52
C MET A 1 15.11 11.17 63.61
N LEU A 2 14.87 11.27 62.30
CA LEU A 2 15.79 10.83 61.26
C LEU A 2 15.54 11.77 60.05
N LYS A 3 16.56 12.54 59.69
CA LYS A 3 16.61 13.45 58.53
C LYS A 3 17.23 12.71 57.34
N LEU A 4 17.11 13.34 56.16
CA LEU A 4 17.75 13.10 54.85
C LEU A 4 16.93 12.25 53.86
N ILE A 5 16.85 12.55 52.57
CA ILE A 5 17.33 13.68 51.74
C ILE A 5 16.46 13.67 50.48
N ILE A 6 15.98 14.84 50.07
CA ILE A 6 15.46 15.07 48.71
C ILE A 6 16.69 15.25 47.82
N LEU A 7 16.92 14.33 46.88
CA LEU A 7 17.91 14.53 45.82
C LEU A 7 17.18 14.90 44.52
N LEU A 8 16.96 16.20 44.34
CA LEU A 8 16.92 16.79 43.01
C LEU A 8 18.30 16.60 42.39
N SER A 9 18.38 15.93 41.25
CA SER A 9 19.52 16.06 40.33
C SER A 9 18.98 16.53 38.99
N LEU A 10 18.98 17.84 38.82
CA LEU A 10 19.13 18.47 37.51
C LEU A 10 20.38 17.87 36.84
N PHE A 11 20.22 17.28 35.67
CA PHE A 11 21.30 17.18 34.71
C PHE A 11 20.83 17.62 33.32
N ALA A 12 21.39 18.77 32.93
CA ALA A 12 21.79 19.18 31.60
C ALA A 12 20.73 19.15 30.49
N ALA A 13 20.18 20.34 30.22
CA ALA A 13 19.98 20.77 28.85
C ALA A 13 21.32 20.63 28.09
N CYS A 14 21.40 19.68 27.15
CA CYS A 14 22.34 19.77 26.05
C CYS A 14 21.63 20.42 24.88
N ASN A 15 21.99 21.69 24.64
CA ASN A 15 22.00 22.24 23.29
C ASN A 15 23.05 21.46 22.49
N LEU A 16 22.60 20.61 21.58
CA LEU A 16 23.33 20.18 20.39
C LEU A 16 22.38 20.55 19.25
N ALA A 17 22.51 21.74 18.67
CA ALA A 17 23.37 21.98 17.51
C ALA A 17 23.14 20.91 16.44
N ASN A 18 22.52 21.35 15.34
CA ASN A 18 22.45 20.67 14.05
C ASN A 18 23.66 19.77 13.83
N THR A 19 23.42 18.48 13.81
CA THR A 19 24.28 17.55 13.11
C THR A 19 23.38 16.76 12.19
N ASP A 20 23.58 17.00 10.90
CA ASP A 20 23.04 16.18 9.82
C ASP A 20 23.41 14.72 10.15
N ILE A 21 22.39 13.95 10.54
CA ILE A 21 22.53 12.53 10.83
C ILE A 21 22.65 11.82 9.47
N PHE A 22 23.91 11.53 9.11
CA PHE A 22 24.35 10.42 8.27
C PHE A 22 23.38 9.93 7.18
N ASP A 23 23.46 10.54 5.99
CA ASP A 23 23.21 9.84 4.73
C ASP A 23 24.35 8.84 4.50
N THR A 24 24.23 7.64 5.07
CA THR A 24 25.00 6.50 4.55
C THR A 24 24.33 6.01 3.27
N PRO A 25 25.06 5.77 2.16
CA PRO A 25 24.45 5.27 0.95
C PRO A 25 23.84 3.88 1.21
N ASP A 26 22.52 3.80 1.07
CA ASP A 26 21.75 2.56 1.12
C ASP A 26 22.41 1.54 0.19
N THR A 27 22.98 0.47 0.77
CA THR A 27 23.53 -0.64 -0.02
C THR A 27 22.36 -1.48 -0.49
N MET A 28 21.95 -1.33 -1.75
CA MET A 28 20.73 -1.94 -2.30
C MET A 28 21.00 -3.31 -2.94
N LEU A 29 20.04 -4.22 -2.74
CA LEU A 29 19.98 -5.53 -3.40
C LEU A 29 19.21 -5.43 -4.74
N PRO A 30 19.45 -6.34 -5.70
CA PRO A 30 18.87 -6.26 -7.04
C PRO A 30 17.35 -6.45 -7.07
N LEU A 31 16.66 -5.62 -7.87
CA LEU A 31 15.22 -5.73 -8.16
C LEU A 31 14.91 -7.01 -8.96
N GLN A 32 13.88 -7.76 -8.56
CA GLN A 32 13.35 -8.89 -9.33
C GLN A 32 12.07 -8.50 -10.07
N HIS A 33 11.99 -8.82 -11.36
CA HIS A 33 10.84 -8.55 -12.23
C HIS A 33 10.12 -9.86 -12.59
N ASN A 34 8.81 -9.92 -12.36
CA ASN A 34 7.95 -11.02 -12.79
C ASN A 34 6.63 -10.48 -13.37
N GLN A 35 6.23 -10.95 -14.56
CA GLN A 35 4.89 -10.69 -15.09
C GLN A 35 3.89 -11.69 -14.50
N VAL A 36 2.72 -11.24 -14.06
CA VAL A 36 1.66 -12.12 -13.54
C VAL A 36 0.36 -11.92 -14.33
N ASP A 37 -0.16 -13.02 -14.86
CA ASP A 37 -1.43 -13.08 -15.58
C ASP A 37 -2.46 -13.83 -14.70
N PHE A 38 -3.51 -13.14 -14.24
CA PHE A 38 -4.63 -13.75 -13.52
C PHE A 38 -5.84 -13.90 -14.46
N SER A 39 -6.11 -15.15 -14.85
CA SER A 39 -7.34 -15.56 -15.52
C SER A 39 -8.13 -16.46 -14.57
N ASP A 40 -9.24 -15.96 -14.02
CA ASP A 40 -10.16 -16.79 -13.22
C ASP A 40 -10.90 -17.74 -14.18
N ASN A 41 -10.38 -18.96 -14.35
CA ASN A 41 -11.15 -20.03 -14.96
C ASN A 41 -12.22 -20.51 -13.95
N VAL A 42 -13.39 -19.86 -13.93
CA VAL A 42 -14.57 -20.46 -13.30
C VAL A 42 -15.08 -21.57 -14.20
N ILE A 43 -14.78 -22.81 -13.83
CA ILE A 43 -15.48 -24.00 -14.30
C ILE A 43 -16.95 -23.83 -13.89
N SER A 44 -17.85 -23.77 -14.87
CA SER A 44 -19.28 -23.85 -14.67
C SER A 44 -19.65 -25.20 -14.03
N GLN A 45 -19.77 -25.26 -12.70
CA GLN A 45 -20.44 -26.36 -12.00
C GLN A 45 -21.96 -26.14 -11.96
N ALA A 46 -22.54 -25.82 -13.12
CA ALA A 46 -23.98 -25.91 -13.35
C ALA A 46 -24.21 -27.04 -14.35
N GLY A 47 -24.16 -28.29 -13.87
CA GLY A 47 -24.32 -29.43 -14.76
C GLY A 47 -24.00 -30.76 -14.12
N LYS A 48 -24.70 -31.10 -13.03
CA LYS A 48 -24.96 -32.46 -12.53
C LYS A 48 -25.81 -32.31 -11.27
N ASP A 49 -27.11 -32.11 -11.46
CA ASP A 49 -28.21 -32.51 -10.55
C ASP A 49 -29.50 -31.80 -10.95
N TRP A 50 -30.01 -32.08 -12.16
CA TRP A 50 -31.42 -31.82 -12.52
C TRP A 50 -31.85 -32.80 -13.62
N GLN A 51 -31.95 -34.09 -13.26
CA GLN A 51 -32.91 -34.98 -13.90
C GLN A 51 -34.03 -35.23 -12.90
N ASN A 52 -34.94 -34.26 -12.80
CA ASN A 52 -36.37 -34.44 -12.49
C ASN A 52 -36.95 -33.07 -12.16
N ILE A 53 -37.66 -32.46 -13.12
CA ILE A 53 -39.06 -32.05 -12.98
C ILE A 53 -39.47 -31.51 -14.35
N ASN A 54 -40.42 -32.23 -14.96
CA ASN A 54 -41.18 -31.75 -16.10
C ASN A 54 -41.99 -30.52 -15.67
N GLY A 55 -41.91 -29.45 -16.47
CA GLY A 55 -42.96 -28.43 -16.51
C GLY A 55 -42.59 -27.09 -15.91
N LEU A 56 -41.96 -26.23 -16.72
CA LEU A 56 -42.40 -24.84 -16.90
C LEU A 56 -41.73 -24.23 -18.13
N ARG A 57 -42.58 -23.62 -18.93
CA ARG A 57 -42.36 -23.13 -20.29
C ARG A 57 -41.79 -21.71 -20.21
N ASN A 58 -40.74 -21.45 -21.00
CA ASN A 58 -40.29 -20.14 -21.50
C ASN A 58 -39.94 -19.06 -20.46
N GLN A 59 -38.70 -19.08 -19.98
CA GLN A 59 -37.95 -17.84 -19.78
C GLN A 59 -36.69 -17.89 -20.66
N PRO A 60 -36.37 -16.85 -21.45
CA PRO A 60 -35.11 -16.79 -22.15
C PRO A 60 -34.01 -16.64 -21.10
N LEU A 61 -33.21 -17.69 -20.93
CA LEU A 61 -31.98 -17.63 -20.14
C LEU A 61 -30.99 -16.76 -20.92
N THR A 62 -31.11 -15.43 -20.80
CA THR A 62 -30.04 -14.53 -21.22
C THR A 62 -28.93 -14.65 -20.20
N SER A 63 -28.13 -15.71 -20.30
CA SER A 63 -26.81 -15.73 -19.66
C SER A 63 -26.01 -14.62 -20.30
N LYS A 64 -26.01 -13.43 -19.67
CA LYS A 64 -25.04 -12.39 -20.01
C LYS A 64 -23.67 -13.01 -19.80
N ILE A 65 -22.99 -13.30 -20.90
CA ILE A 65 -21.58 -13.65 -20.89
C ILE A 65 -20.87 -12.36 -20.47
N TYR A 66 -20.64 -12.22 -19.17
CA TYR A 66 -19.78 -11.16 -18.66
C TYR A 66 -18.37 -11.49 -19.15
N LYS A 67 -17.87 -10.74 -20.13
CA LYS A 67 -16.46 -10.78 -20.50
C LYS A 67 -15.68 -10.34 -19.27
N GLN A 68 -15.11 -11.30 -18.56
CA GLN A 68 -14.24 -11.06 -17.42
C GLN A 68 -12.96 -10.43 -17.95
N GLU A 69 -12.78 -9.14 -17.68
CA GLU A 69 -11.60 -8.39 -18.10
C GLU A 69 -10.38 -8.93 -17.35
N GLU A 70 -9.48 -9.62 -18.06
CA GLU A 70 -8.23 -10.15 -17.49
C GLU A 70 -7.37 -8.98 -16.98
N VAL A 71 -6.93 -9.04 -15.72
CA VAL A 71 -6.07 -7.99 -15.15
C VAL A 71 -4.63 -8.44 -15.24
N ARG A 72 -3.82 -7.71 -16.01
CA ARG A 72 -2.38 -7.96 -16.17
C ARG A 72 -1.54 -6.89 -15.50
N PHE A 73 -0.55 -7.31 -14.73
CA PHE A 73 0.41 -6.41 -14.10
C PHE A 73 1.76 -7.08 -13.88
N ASP A 74 2.79 -6.24 -13.83
CA ASP A 74 4.14 -6.64 -13.48
C ASP A 74 4.33 -6.45 -11.98
N LEU A 75 4.90 -7.46 -11.34
CA LEU A 75 5.37 -7.42 -9.97
C LEU A 75 6.84 -7.07 -9.91
N LEU A 76 7.16 -6.20 -8.96
CA LEU A 76 8.49 -5.84 -8.54
C LEU A 76 8.63 -6.24 -7.08
N GLU A 77 9.72 -6.92 -6.77
CA GLU A 77 10.08 -7.27 -5.40
C GLU A 77 11.51 -6.82 -5.14
N GLY A 78 11.74 -6.35 -3.92
CA GLY A 78 13.06 -5.93 -3.48
C GLY A 78 13.15 -5.86 -1.97
N SER A 79 14.33 -5.42 -1.53
CA SER A 79 14.62 -5.21 -0.12
C SER A 79 15.30 -3.87 0.09
N THR A 80 15.02 -3.24 1.22
CA THR A 80 15.63 -1.95 1.62
C THR A 80 16.18 -2.07 3.03
N SER A 81 17.38 -1.50 3.25
CA SER A 81 18.02 -1.50 4.56
C SER A 81 17.41 -0.42 5.49
N LYS A 82 16.30 -0.73 6.17
CA LYS A 82 15.63 0.17 7.12
C LYS A 82 15.25 -0.55 8.41
N CYS A 83 15.52 0.09 9.55
CA CYS A 83 15.16 -0.43 10.86
C CYS A 83 13.81 0.12 11.32
N LEU A 84 12.93 -0.77 11.80
CA LEU A 84 11.59 -0.41 12.28
C LEU A 84 11.54 -0.22 13.80
N ASP A 85 12.60 -0.59 14.53
CA ASP A 85 12.65 -0.52 15.98
C ASP A 85 13.74 0.45 16.47
N LEU A 86 13.49 1.05 17.64
CA LEU A 86 14.44 1.95 18.31
C LEU A 86 15.69 1.21 18.79
N VAL A 87 15.59 -0.10 19.00
CA VAL A 87 16.65 -0.94 19.53
C VAL A 87 17.73 -1.17 18.46
N CYS A 88 17.37 -1.46 17.22
CA CYS A 88 18.31 -1.66 16.12
C CYS A 88 19.00 -0.36 15.71
N LEU A 89 18.33 0.80 15.84
CA LEU A 89 18.97 2.10 15.69
C LEU A 89 20.13 2.29 16.69
N TYR A 90 19.98 1.77 17.92
CA TYR A 90 21.00 1.89 18.95
C TYR A 90 22.16 0.89 18.79
N PHE A 91 21.90 -0.30 18.23
CA PHE A 91 22.89 -1.39 18.13
C PHE A 91 23.56 -1.55 16.75
N TRP A 92 23.36 -0.61 15.82
CA TRP A 92 24.03 -0.59 14.51
C TRP A 92 23.88 -1.90 13.72
N LYS A 93 22.78 -2.63 13.94
CA LYS A 93 22.46 -3.82 13.16
C LYS A 93 21.80 -3.37 11.87
N LYS A 94 22.29 -3.86 10.74
CA LYS A 94 21.59 -3.69 9.46
C LYS A 94 20.26 -4.43 9.56
N CYS A 95 19.17 -3.71 9.29
CA CYS A 95 17.84 -4.27 9.23
C CYS A 95 17.37 -4.28 7.78
N GLU A 96 16.81 -5.38 7.34
CA GLU A 96 16.33 -5.52 5.96
C GLU A 96 14.81 -5.66 5.95
N ILE A 97 14.15 -4.81 5.17
CA ILE A 97 12.71 -4.89 4.89
C ILE A 97 12.53 -5.40 3.47
N THR A 98 11.87 -6.54 3.32
CA THR A 98 11.37 -6.99 2.01
C THR A 98 10.05 -6.31 1.70
N TRP A 99 9.87 -5.88 0.46
CA TRP A 99 8.64 -5.26 -0.04
C TRP A 99 8.29 -5.80 -1.42
N MET A 100 7.02 -5.69 -1.79
CA MET A 100 6.55 -6.03 -3.14
C MET A 100 5.58 -4.98 -3.63
N LYS A 101 5.64 -4.61 -4.90
CA LYS A 101 4.73 -3.66 -5.52
C LYS A 101 4.42 -4.01 -6.97
N ILE A 102 3.38 -3.41 -7.52
CA ILE A 102 3.15 -3.43 -8.96
C ILE A 102 3.92 -2.31 -9.66
N LYS A 103 4.23 -2.47 -10.95
CA LYS A 103 4.66 -1.33 -11.77
C LYS A 103 3.62 -0.22 -11.77
N ALA A 104 4.10 1.02 -11.71
CA ALA A 104 3.24 2.19 -11.64
C ALA A 104 2.33 2.33 -12.87
N LYS A 105 1.10 2.77 -12.63
CA LYS A 105 0.03 2.99 -13.60
C LYS A 105 -0.28 4.47 -13.73
N ASP A 106 -0.80 4.86 -14.89
CA ASP A 106 -1.27 6.22 -15.10
C ASP A 106 -2.48 6.54 -14.21
N ILE A 107 -2.56 7.78 -13.74
CA ILE A 107 -3.64 8.26 -12.89
C ILE A 107 -4.85 8.61 -13.78
N MET A 108 -6.02 8.07 -13.43
CA MET A 108 -7.27 8.33 -14.14
C MET A 108 -8.15 9.31 -13.37
N ASN A 109 -8.90 10.14 -14.09
CA ASN A 109 -9.96 10.98 -13.53
C ASN A 109 -11.28 10.19 -13.39
N GLU A 110 -12.34 10.84 -12.87
CA GLU A 110 -13.66 10.21 -12.67
C GLU A 110 -14.34 9.76 -13.97
N ASP A 111 -13.98 10.37 -15.12
CA ASP A 111 -14.46 9.97 -16.45
C ASP A 111 -13.71 8.75 -17.02
N ARG A 112 -12.84 8.10 -16.23
CA ARG A 112 -11.98 6.98 -16.63
C ARG A 112 -11.01 7.34 -17.75
N LYS A 113 -10.63 8.61 -17.85
CA LYS A 113 -9.61 9.09 -18.77
C LYS A 113 -8.32 9.35 -18.00
N ILE A 114 -7.19 9.13 -18.67
CA ILE A 114 -5.88 9.51 -18.12
C ILE A 114 -5.88 11.02 -17.87
N LEU A 115 -5.43 11.41 -16.69
CA LEU A 115 -5.30 12.81 -16.29
C LEU A 115 -4.05 13.39 -16.98
N LEU A 116 -4.26 14.10 -18.09
CA LEU A 116 -3.18 14.55 -18.98
C LEU A 116 -2.18 15.47 -18.28
N GLU A 117 -2.62 16.24 -17.28
CA GLU A 117 -1.78 17.13 -16.50
C GLU A 117 -0.73 16.39 -15.67
N LEU A 118 -1.03 15.14 -15.27
CA LEU A 118 -0.17 14.26 -14.47
C LEU A 118 0.55 13.21 -15.32
N LYS A 119 0.11 13.01 -16.56
CA LYS A 119 0.74 12.08 -17.50
C LYS A 119 2.24 12.39 -17.63
N ASP A 120 3.05 11.33 -17.57
CA ASP A 120 4.52 11.38 -17.63
C ASP A 120 5.19 12.20 -16.51
N LYS A 121 4.44 12.54 -15.44
CA LYS A 121 4.95 13.29 -14.27
C LYS A 121 4.68 12.57 -12.97
N LEU A 122 3.48 12.00 -12.81
CA LEU A 122 3.07 11.28 -11.62
C LEU A 122 2.28 10.03 -12.01
N ARG A 123 2.62 8.90 -11.40
CA ARG A 123 1.92 7.62 -11.53
C ARG A 123 1.58 7.08 -10.16
N TYR A 124 0.75 6.04 -10.09
CA TYR A 124 0.43 5.37 -8.85
C TYR A 124 0.74 3.88 -8.91
N SER A 125 1.07 3.26 -7.77
CA SER A 125 1.17 1.81 -7.64
C SER A 125 0.60 1.34 -6.30
N TYR A 126 0.37 0.03 -6.21
CA TYR A 126 0.10 -0.65 -4.96
C TYR A 126 1.34 -1.37 -4.50
N SER A 127 1.58 -1.34 -3.19
CA SER A 127 2.71 -2.01 -2.54
C SER A 127 2.26 -2.72 -1.28
N VAL A 128 3.02 -3.72 -0.84
CA VAL A 128 2.94 -4.32 0.49
C VAL A 128 4.31 -4.23 1.13
N SER A 129 4.36 -3.64 2.31
CA SER A 129 5.59 -3.46 3.08
C SER A 129 5.27 -3.23 4.56
N PRO A 130 6.08 -3.74 5.50
CA PRO A 130 7.12 -4.76 5.30
C PRO A 130 6.50 -6.14 5.10
N ILE A 131 6.96 -6.90 4.09
CA ILE A 131 6.62 -8.33 3.95
C ILE A 131 7.42 -9.15 4.97
N LYS A 132 8.74 -8.94 4.99
CA LYS A 132 9.66 -9.53 5.96
C LYS A 132 10.50 -8.45 6.60
N TYR A 133 10.90 -8.70 7.84
CA TYR A 133 11.89 -7.93 8.58
C TYR A 133 12.98 -8.89 9.02
N ASN A 134 14.21 -8.72 8.50
CA ASN A 134 15.32 -9.66 8.69
C ASN A 134 14.90 -11.12 8.37
N ASP A 135 14.35 -11.32 7.18
CA ASP A 135 13.83 -12.59 6.65
C ASP A 135 12.63 -13.22 7.37
N LEU A 136 12.14 -12.60 8.44
CA LEU A 136 10.99 -13.09 9.19
C LEU A 136 9.71 -12.33 8.83
N TYR A 137 8.61 -13.07 8.64
CA TYR A 137 7.29 -12.46 8.55
C TYR A 137 6.96 -11.74 9.85
N ASN A 138 6.37 -10.55 9.74
CA ASN A 138 6.12 -9.68 10.89
C ASN A 138 4.68 -9.17 10.86
N SER A 139 4.17 -8.77 12.03
CA SER A 139 2.79 -8.32 12.19
C SER A 139 2.52 -6.92 11.61
N TYR A 140 3.55 -6.16 11.24
CA TYR A 140 3.43 -4.81 10.70
C TYR A 140 3.20 -4.75 9.19
N VAL A 141 3.10 -5.89 8.51
CA VAL A 141 2.74 -5.95 7.09
C VAL A 141 1.50 -5.09 6.82
N MET A 142 1.53 -4.26 5.79
CA MET A 142 0.36 -3.52 5.34
C MET A 142 0.42 -3.23 3.85
N PRO A 143 -0.75 -3.14 3.18
CA PRO A 143 -0.84 -2.52 1.87
C PRO A 143 -0.62 -1.01 1.94
N LEU A 144 0.05 -0.48 0.92
CA LEU A 144 0.31 0.94 0.70
C LEU A 144 -0.14 1.34 -0.71
N ILE A 145 -0.59 2.58 -0.83
CA ILE A 145 -0.78 3.26 -2.11
C ILE A 145 0.41 4.19 -2.29
N LEU A 146 1.15 4.01 -3.37
CA LEU A 146 2.32 4.82 -3.69
C LEU A 146 1.97 5.78 -4.80
N PHE A 147 2.41 7.02 -4.68
CA PHE A 147 2.49 7.94 -5.82
C PHE A 147 3.94 8.14 -6.20
N GLU A 148 4.27 7.88 -7.45
CA GLU A 148 5.63 7.79 -7.96
C GLU A 148 5.85 8.91 -8.97
N SER A 149 6.70 9.86 -8.59
CA SER A 149 7.01 11.03 -9.40
C SER A 149 8.15 10.74 -10.36
N LEU A 150 8.00 11.20 -11.61
CA LEU A 150 9.04 11.25 -12.63
C LEU A 150 9.74 12.62 -12.65
N ASP A 151 9.22 13.60 -11.91
CA ASP A 151 9.71 14.98 -11.81
C ASP A 151 10.02 15.34 -10.35
N GLU A 152 11.22 15.85 -10.07
CA GLU A 152 11.64 16.23 -8.71
C GLU A 152 10.82 17.39 -8.12
N LYS A 153 10.17 18.18 -8.97
CA LYS A 153 9.34 19.32 -8.56
C LYS A 153 7.93 18.94 -8.14
N PHE A 154 7.52 17.71 -8.42
CA PHE A 154 6.21 17.19 -8.03
C PHE A 154 6.27 16.64 -6.62
N GLU A 155 5.41 17.17 -5.76
CA GLU A 155 5.24 16.70 -4.38
C GLU A 155 3.77 16.34 -4.14
N VAL A 156 3.51 15.14 -3.63
CA VAL A 156 2.15 14.78 -3.19
C VAL A 156 1.99 15.21 -1.74
N LYS A 157 1.11 16.18 -1.51
CA LYS A 157 0.88 16.82 -0.20
C LYS A 157 -0.12 16.05 0.64
N SER A 158 -1.19 15.57 0.01
CA SER A 158 -2.21 14.79 0.71
C SER A 158 -2.92 13.80 -0.20
N PHE A 159 -3.47 12.78 0.45
CA PHE A 159 -4.30 11.76 -0.16
C PHE A 159 -5.47 11.41 0.77
N LYS A 160 -6.65 11.20 0.20
CA LYS A 160 -7.81 10.68 0.93
C LYS A 160 -8.71 9.85 0.02
N LEU A 161 -9.39 8.87 0.60
CA LEU A 161 -10.46 8.13 -0.05
C LEU A 161 -11.78 8.88 0.16
N THR A 162 -12.46 9.29 -0.90
CA THR A 162 -13.60 10.20 -0.78
C THR A 162 -14.82 9.54 -0.13
N GLU A 163 -15.00 8.24 -0.35
CA GLU A 163 -16.09 7.45 0.23
C GLU A 163 -15.71 6.81 1.59
N HIS A 164 -14.45 6.99 2.04
CA HIS A 164 -13.92 6.51 3.31
C HIS A 164 -13.13 7.62 4.03
N ALA A 165 -13.72 8.81 4.13
CA ALA A 165 -13.06 10.02 4.62
C ALA A 165 -12.61 9.95 6.10
N ASN A 166 -13.09 8.97 6.85
CA ASN A 166 -12.65 8.70 8.22
C ASN A 166 -11.26 8.03 8.29
N LEU A 167 -10.75 7.52 7.17
CA LEU A 167 -9.41 6.95 7.08
C LEU A 167 -8.38 8.06 6.85
N ASP A 168 -7.51 8.27 7.83
CA ASP A 168 -6.46 9.29 7.77
C ASP A 168 -5.13 8.71 7.25
N PHE A 169 -4.87 8.95 5.96
CA PHE A 169 -3.61 8.57 5.30
C PHE A 169 -2.49 9.61 5.50
N ASN A 170 -2.81 10.78 6.04
CA ASN A 170 -1.88 11.90 6.13
C ASN A 170 -1.18 11.94 7.49
N ASN A 171 -1.70 11.24 8.49
CA ASN A 171 -0.97 10.98 9.73
C ASN A 171 0.11 9.90 9.53
N LYS A 172 1.30 10.37 9.13
CA LYS A 172 2.47 9.53 8.84
C LYS A 172 3.34 9.23 10.05
N ARG A 173 3.05 9.83 11.22
CA ARG A 173 3.91 9.77 12.41
C ARG A 173 3.48 8.66 13.37
N VAL A 174 4.45 8.00 13.98
CA VAL A 174 4.23 7.02 15.04
C VAL A 174 4.60 7.62 16.39
N LEU A 175 3.74 7.42 17.39
CA LEU A 175 3.97 7.83 18.78
C LEU A 175 4.49 9.27 18.87
N GLY A 176 3.81 10.25 18.26
CA GLY A 176 4.22 11.65 18.32
C GLY A 176 5.54 12.00 17.61
N GLY A 177 6.08 11.10 16.77
CA GLY A 177 7.35 11.28 16.06
C GLY A 177 8.55 10.57 16.70
N PHE A 178 8.34 9.83 17.81
CA PHE A 178 9.42 9.10 18.48
C PHE A 178 9.83 7.80 17.76
N MET A 179 9.01 7.26 16.85
CA MET A 179 9.42 6.15 15.98
C MET A 179 9.19 6.52 14.52
N GLN A 180 10.01 5.93 13.64
CA GLN A 180 9.88 6.11 12.20
C GLN A 180 8.56 5.48 11.73
N GLY A 181 7.67 6.30 11.19
CA GLY A 181 6.40 5.85 10.61
C GLY A 181 6.51 5.60 9.11
N ILE A 182 5.42 5.80 8.39
CA ILE A 182 5.46 5.81 6.93
C ILE A 182 6.22 7.08 6.50
N PRO A 183 7.28 6.98 5.68
CA PRO A 183 8.04 8.16 5.29
C PRO A 183 7.16 9.15 4.50
N GLU A 184 7.44 10.45 4.65
CA GLU A 184 6.74 11.48 3.86
C GLU A 184 7.04 11.31 2.37
N VAL A 185 8.32 11.07 2.05
CA VAL A 185 8.88 10.85 0.72
C VAL A 185 10.08 9.90 0.80
N GLU A 186 10.27 9.10 -0.24
CA GLU A 186 11.47 8.27 -0.45
C GLU A 186 12.03 8.53 -1.85
N LYS A 187 13.33 8.29 -2.05
CA LYS A 187 13.90 8.26 -3.40
C LYS A 187 13.52 6.97 -4.11
N SER A 188 13.10 7.09 -5.37
CA SER A 188 12.82 5.91 -6.16
C SER A 188 14.12 5.23 -6.58
N THR A 189 14.07 3.91 -6.60
CA THR A 189 15.16 3.04 -7.09
C THR A 189 14.92 2.62 -8.54
N GLU A 190 13.73 2.87 -9.08
CA GLU A 190 13.39 2.57 -10.46
C GLU A 190 13.87 3.66 -11.40
N GLU A 191 14.47 3.25 -12.52
CA GLU A 191 14.92 4.14 -13.57
C GLU A 191 13.76 5.01 -14.08
N GLY A 192 14.03 6.31 -14.23
CA GLY A 192 13.04 7.30 -14.69
C GLY A 192 12.16 7.87 -13.58
N TYR A 193 12.07 7.23 -12.42
CA TYR A 193 11.36 7.74 -11.25
C TYR A 193 12.30 8.47 -10.29
N LYS A 194 11.79 9.48 -9.60
CA LYS A 194 12.55 10.39 -8.74
C LYS A 194 12.19 10.19 -7.27
N ASN A 195 10.92 10.36 -6.95
CA ASN A 195 10.41 10.35 -5.58
C ASN A 195 9.19 9.43 -5.48
N ILE A 196 9.03 8.79 -4.33
CA ILE A 196 7.88 7.95 -3.97
C ILE A 196 7.21 8.56 -2.75
N TYR A 197 5.89 8.71 -2.80
CA TYR A 197 5.06 9.21 -1.71
C TYR A 197 4.14 8.07 -1.23
N PRO A 198 4.53 7.35 -0.17
CA PRO A 198 3.74 6.23 0.34
C PRO A 198 2.59 6.71 1.24
N TYR A 199 1.44 6.05 1.10
CA TYR A 199 0.23 6.28 1.91
C TYR A 199 -0.34 4.95 2.39
N GLY A 200 -0.58 4.85 3.70
CA GLY A 200 -1.15 3.68 4.36
C GLY A 200 -1.73 4.06 5.72
N ILE A 201 -2.45 3.12 6.34
CA ILE A 201 -3.03 3.33 7.67
C ILE A 201 -2.14 2.65 8.71
N LEU A 202 -1.54 3.47 9.56
CA LEU A 202 -0.52 3.04 10.49
C LEU A 202 -1.08 2.94 11.91
N ASN A 203 -1.12 1.72 12.46
CA ASN A 203 -1.38 1.49 13.86
C ASN A 203 -0.16 0.86 14.53
N SER A 204 0.64 1.70 15.18
CA SER A 204 1.93 1.29 15.76
C SER A 204 1.81 0.42 17.02
N ILE A 205 0.74 0.61 17.79
CA ILE A 205 0.51 -0.11 19.06
C ILE A 205 -0.15 -1.47 18.77
N SER A 206 -1.07 -1.51 17.80
CA SER A 206 -1.80 -2.71 17.44
C SER A 206 -1.89 -2.83 15.92
N PRO A 207 -0.87 -3.42 15.27
CA PRO A 207 -0.81 -3.54 13.82
C PRO A 207 -2.05 -4.23 13.25
N THR A 208 -2.75 -3.54 12.35
CA THR A 208 -4.01 -4.02 11.81
C THR A 208 -3.85 -4.81 10.52
N GLY A 209 -2.64 -4.99 10.00
CA GLY A 209 -2.47 -5.59 8.69
C GLY A 209 -2.98 -4.69 7.54
N GLY A 210 -3.27 -3.41 7.82
CA GLY A 210 -4.02 -2.52 6.94
C GLY A 210 -5.47 -2.97 6.68
N ASP A 211 -6.08 -3.63 7.66
CA ASP A 211 -7.49 -4.06 7.64
C ASP A 211 -8.44 -2.96 7.18
N GLU A 212 -8.18 -1.72 7.58
CA GLU A 212 -8.96 -0.54 7.22
C GLU A 212 -8.98 -0.32 5.71
N LEU A 213 -7.80 -0.36 5.07
CA LEU A 213 -7.66 -0.19 3.63
C LEU A 213 -8.23 -1.39 2.87
N ILE A 214 -7.93 -2.60 3.34
CA ILE A 214 -8.42 -3.86 2.75
C ILE A 214 -9.95 -3.88 2.77
N SER A 215 -10.56 -3.52 3.90
CA SER A 215 -12.02 -3.48 4.05
C SER A 215 -12.65 -2.42 3.16
N ALA A 216 -12.03 -1.24 3.02
CA ALA A 216 -12.50 -0.21 2.10
C ALA A 216 -12.50 -0.70 0.64
N PHE A 217 -11.47 -1.44 0.21
CA PHE A 217 -11.47 -2.03 -1.13
C PHE A 217 -12.49 -3.16 -1.27
N ALA A 218 -12.72 -3.96 -0.23
CA ALA A 218 -13.68 -5.06 -0.27
C ALA A 218 -15.12 -4.57 -0.53
N THR A 219 -15.51 -3.41 -0.01
CA THR A 219 -16.85 -2.83 -0.23
C THR A 219 -17.13 -2.43 -1.68
N LEU A 220 -16.10 -2.38 -2.53
CA LEU A 220 -16.20 -2.01 -3.94
C LEU A 220 -16.48 -3.21 -4.85
N TYR A 221 -16.56 -4.42 -4.29
CA TYR A 221 -17.05 -5.58 -4.99
C TYR A 221 -18.53 -5.80 -4.67
N ASN A 222 -19.39 -5.68 -5.69
CA ASN A 222 -20.81 -5.94 -5.55
C ASN A 222 -21.35 -6.65 -6.81
N ASP A 223 -22.20 -7.66 -6.60
CA ASP A 223 -22.89 -8.42 -7.65
C ASP A 223 -21.96 -8.93 -8.77
N GLY A 224 -20.78 -9.44 -8.40
CA GLY A 224 -19.81 -9.98 -9.37
C GLY A 224 -18.99 -8.93 -10.12
N SER A 225 -19.08 -7.66 -9.71
CA SER A 225 -18.43 -6.53 -10.41
C SER A 225 -17.63 -5.65 -9.45
N TRP A 226 -16.54 -5.07 -9.96
CA TRP A 226 -15.69 -4.14 -9.22
C TRP A 226 -15.99 -2.71 -9.63
N THR A 227 -16.25 -1.85 -8.65
CA THR A 227 -16.26 -0.40 -8.84
C THR A 227 -14.88 0.18 -8.51
N PRO A 228 -14.39 1.20 -9.24
CA PRO A 228 -13.14 1.87 -8.88
C PRO A 228 -13.26 2.61 -7.54
N MET A 229 -12.17 2.62 -6.78
CA MET A 229 -12.05 3.40 -5.56
C MET A 229 -11.86 4.87 -5.92
N LYS A 230 -12.77 5.74 -5.45
CA LYS A 230 -12.66 7.19 -5.63
C LYS A 230 -11.76 7.78 -4.56
N ALA A 231 -10.87 8.65 -5.00
CA ALA A 231 -9.93 9.32 -4.11
C ALA A 231 -9.63 10.74 -4.58
N GLU A 232 -9.00 11.50 -3.69
CA GLU A 232 -8.52 12.84 -3.96
C GLU A 232 -7.02 12.89 -3.64
N ILE A 233 -6.24 13.50 -4.53
CA ILE A 233 -4.82 13.80 -4.30
C ILE A 233 -4.59 15.29 -4.42
N THR A 234 -3.85 15.86 -3.47
CA THR A 234 -3.34 17.23 -3.57
C THR A 234 -1.86 17.19 -3.92
N ILE A 235 -1.51 17.87 -4.99
CA ILE A 235 -0.16 17.90 -5.55
C ILE A 235 0.34 19.34 -5.53
N LYS A 236 1.59 19.52 -5.14
CA LYS A 236 2.34 20.76 -5.32
C LYS A 236 3.30 20.63 -6.50
N HIS A 237 3.24 21.58 -7.43
CA HIS A 237 4.19 21.71 -8.54
C HIS A 237 4.48 23.19 -8.81
N ASP A 238 5.75 23.59 -8.84
CA ASP A 238 6.20 24.98 -9.02
C ASP A 238 5.45 25.98 -8.08
N ASN A 239 5.32 25.63 -6.79
CA ASN A 239 4.61 26.39 -5.74
C ASN A 239 3.10 26.58 -5.95
N LYS A 240 2.49 25.84 -6.88
CA LYS A 240 1.03 25.77 -7.02
C LYS A 240 0.54 24.44 -6.48
N GLU A 241 -0.46 24.51 -5.62
CA GLU A 241 -1.16 23.32 -5.15
C GLU A 241 -2.42 23.11 -6.00
N THR A 242 -2.66 21.87 -6.42
CA THR A 242 -3.83 21.50 -7.19
C THR A 242 -4.33 20.15 -6.70
N THR A 243 -5.64 20.08 -6.52
CA THR A 243 -6.34 18.91 -6.03
C THR A 243 -7.05 18.23 -7.18
N TYR A 244 -6.86 16.92 -7.32
CA TYR A 244 -7.44 16.10 -8.38
C TYR A 244 -8.30 14.99 -7.79
N ASN A 245 -9.49 14.78 -8.37
CA ASN A 245 -10.28 13.58 -8.14
C ASN A 245 -9.77 12.48 -9.06
N ILE A 246 -9.46 11.32 -8.48
CA ILE A 246 -8.84 10.20 -9.18
C ILE A 246 -9.59 8.90 -8.92
N LEU A 247 -9.39 7.94 -9.82
CA LEU A 247 -9.86 6.57 -9.67
C LEU A 247 -8.68 5.61 -9.48
N LEU A 248 -8.79 4.76 -8.47
CA LEU A 248 -7.88 3.65 -8.20
C LEU A 248 -8.57 2.32 -8.55
N SER A 249 -7.85 1.43 -9.22
CA SER A 249 -8.42 0.14 -9.69
C SER A 249 -8.55 -0.88 -8.55
N SER A 250 -9.77 -1.05 -8.03
CA SER A 250 -10.08 -1.99 -6.95
C SER A 250 -9.85 -3.45 -7.34
N LYS A 251 -10.18 -3.82 -8.58
CA LYS A 251 -9.90 -5.16 -9.11
C LYS A 251 -8.39 -5.43 -9.13
N LEU A 252 -7.60 -4.47 -9.60
CA LEU A 252 -6.15 -4.58 -9.62
C LEU A 252 -5.57 -4.70 -8.20
N PHE A 253 -6.09 -3.94 -7.23
CA PHE A 253 -5.69 -4.09 -5.83
C PHE A 253 -5.96 -5.50 -5.31
N ASN A 254 -7.15 -6.07 -5.58
CA ASN A 254 -7.50 -7.42 -5.17
C ASN A 254 -6.56 -8.48 -5.76
N GLU A 255 -6.32 -8.41 -7.07
CA GLU A 255 -5.43 -9.37 -7.76
C GLU A 255 -3.97 -9.21 -7.32
N PHE A 256 -3.52 -7.98 -7.04
CA PHE A 256 -2.22 -7.75 -6.42
C PHE A 256 -2.11 -8.41 -5.04
N MET A 257 -3.12 -8.24 -4.18
CA MET A 257 -3.13 -8.87 -2.85
C MET A 257 -3.14 -10.40 -2.93
N LYS A 258 -3.88 -10.99 -3.88
CA LYS A 258 -3.81 -12.44 -4.18
C LYS A 258 -2.39 -12.86 -4.53
N ALA A 259 -1.72 -12.12 -5.41
CA ALA A 259 -0.35 -12.43 -5.83
C ALA A 259 0.65 -12.36 -4.67
N VAL A 260 0.55 -11.32 -3.83
CA VAL A 260 1.41 -11.16 -2.64
C VAL A 260 1.22 -12.33 -1.69
N ILE A 261 -0.02 -12.71 -1.36
CA ILE A 261 -0.30 -13.80 -0.41
C ILE A 261 0.08 -15.16 -1.00
N ALA A 262 -0.12 -15.38 -2.30
CA ALA A 262 0.32 -16.61 -2.96
C ALA A 262 1.84 -16.77 -2.90
N LYS A 263 2.60 -15.68 -3.06
CA LYS A 263 4.07 -15.69 -2.99
C LYS A 263 4.61 -15.68 -1.56
N HIS A 264 3.88 -15.07 -0.62
CA HIS A 264 4.25 -14.94 0.79
C HIS A 264 3.14 -15.41 1.73
N PRO A 265 2.84 -16.72 1.76
CA PRO A 265 1.70 -17.24 2.53
C PRO A 265 1.84 -17.03 4.04
N GLY A 266 3.05 -16.87 4.57
CA GLY A 266 3.28 -16.62 6.00
C GLY A 266 2.76 -15.25 6.50
N LEU A 267 2.41 -14.33 5.60
CA LEU A 267 1.86 -13.02 5.97
C LEU A 267 0.53 -13.14 6.73
N THR A 268 -0.37 -14.01 6.27
CA THR A 268 -1.69 -14.20 6.88
C THR A 268 -1.60 -14.90 8.24
N THR A 269 -0.48 -15.58 8.52
CA THR A 269 -0.18 -16.16 9.84
C THR A 269 0.43 -15.12 10.77
N ALA A 270 1.34 -14.28 10.26
CA ALA A 270 1.99 -13.23 11.04
C ALA A 270 1.02 -12.09 11.43
N ASN A 271 0.05 -11.79 10.56
CA ASN A 271 -1.08 -10.92 10.88
C ASN A 271 -2.37 -11.47 10.26
N THR A 272 -3.27 -11.99 11.08
CA THR A 272 -4.54 -12.59 10.64
C THR A 272 -5.53 -11.60 10.03
N LYS A 273 -5.30 -10.30 10.21
CA LYS A 273 -6.09 -9.25 9.57
C LYS A 273 -5.58 -8.91 8.17
N PHE A 274 -4.32 -9.19 7.86
CA PHE A 274 -3.80 -9.05 6.50
C PHE A 274 -4.36 -10.17 5.62
N ARG A 275 -5.16 -9.81 4.61
CA ARG A 275 -5.91 -10.75 3.77
C ARG A 275 -6.18 -10.17 2.38
N ILE A 276 -6.70 -11.02 1.50
CA ILE A 276 -7.27 -10.60 0.22
C ILE A 276 -8.60 -9.88 0.50
N PRO A 277 -8.91 -8.74 -0.16
CA PRO A 277 -10.20 -8.06 0.01
C PRO A 277 -11.39 -8.96 -0.28
N VAL A 278 -11.37 -9.66 -1.41
CA VAL A 278 -12.38 -10.64 -1.84
C VAL A 278 -11.69 -11.85 -2.44
N ASN A 279 -11.94 -13.03 -1.85
CA ASN A 279 -11.42 -14.31 -2.31
C ASN A 279 -12.14 -14.81 -3.56
#